data_AF-A0A9P5PKZ9-F1
#
_entry.id   AF-A0A9P5PKZ9-F1
#
_cell.length_a   1.000
_cell.length_b   1.000
_cell.length_c   1.000
_cell.angle_alpha   90.00
_cell.angle_beta   90.00
_cell.angle_gamma   90.00
#
_symmetry.space_group_name_H-M   'P 1'
#
loop_
_entity.id
_entity.type
_entity.pdbx_description
1 polymer ?
#
loop_
_entity_poly.entity_id
_entity_poly.type
_entity_poly.pdbx_seq_one_letter_code
_entity_poly.pdbx_strand_id
1 'polypeptide(L)'
;MPGSIQILLTFWCLSASFLATISAPLIPVNNELERTIEKRQTFERRTDSEPAHRAQLIKVPVHLWIEGKGSPSEHWSLIIDHKNGFGAQMAHAPSHEPLGKESPLIPIGFVYRLEKTSKLENLGCTASFETKEEMNHVFSQLVEIQMTKKPRQVGGNCMDYVKKALSVLKEGDHIPKIPPRFTRIYRNNYKSVRKKVWGT
;
A
#
# COMPACT_ATOMS: atom_id res chain seq x y z
N MET A 1 -48.28 -22.31 -18.46
CA MET A 1 -48.26 -20.85 -18.72
C MET A 1 -46.81 -20.39 -18.78
N PRO A 2 -46.25 -20.13 -19.97
CA PRO A 2 -44.90 -19.60 -20.11
C PRO A 2 -44.96 -18.07 -20.14
N GLY A 3 -44.22 -17.42 -19.24
CA GLY A 3 -44.07 -15.96 -19.19
C GLY A 3 -42.71 -15.57 -19.75
N SER A 4 -42.70 -15.12 -21.00
CA SER A 4 -41.55 -14.48 -21.66
C SER A 4 -41.41 -13.05 -21.17
N ILE A 5 -40.22 -12.64 -20.71
CA ILE A 5 -39.87 -11.23 -20.54
C ILE A 5 -38.55 -10.98 -21.29
N GLN A 6 -38.69 -10.50 -22.52
CA GLN A 6 -37.67 -9.75 -23.24
C GLN A 6 -37.82 -8.28 -22.84
N ILE A 7 -36.78 -7.66 -22.29
CA ILE A 7 -36.60 -6.20 -22.37
C ILE A 7 -35.14 -5.94 -22.73
N LEU A 8 -34.92 -5.78 -24.04
CA LEU A 8 -33.79 -5.09 -24.64
C LEU A 8 -34.17 -3.61 -24.65
N LEU A 9 -33.42 -2.72 -24.00
CA LEU A 9 -33.48 -1.29 -24.30
C LEU A 9 -32.07 -0.69 -24.22
N THR A 10 -31.70 -0.18 -25.39
CA THR A 10 -30.44 0.38 -25.85
C THR A 10 -30.19 1.76 -25.25
N PHE A 11 -29.00 1.98 -24.68
CA PHE A 11 -28.47 3.33 -24.46
C PHE A 11 -27.64 3.75 -25.66
N TRP A 12 -28.25 4.56 -26.52
CA TRP A 12 -27.59 5.43 -27.48
C TRP A 12 -27.68 6.86 -26.92
N CYS A 13 -26.55 7.52 -26.72
CA CYS A 13 -26.45 8.96 -26.93
C CYS A 13 -24.99 9.36 -27.18
N LEU A 14 -24.82 9.90 -28.39
CA LEU A 14 -23.65 10.41 -29.10
C LEU A 14 -22.87 11.54 -28.40
N SER A 15 -21.61 11.66 -28.88
CA SER A 15 -20.85 12.89 -29.22
C SER A 15 -20.34 13.77 -28.07
N ALA A 16 -19.22 14.49 -28.17
CA ALA A 16 -18.55 15.00 -29.37
C ALA A 16 -17.02 15.11 -29.19
N SER A 17 -16.34 14.89 -30.31
CA SER A 17 -14.94 15.21 -30.57
C SER A 17 -14.66 16.71 -30.52
N PHE A 18 -13.48 17.10 -30.03
CA PHE A 18 -12.80 18.32 -30.48
C PHE A 18 -11.33 18.00 -30.73
N LEU A 19 -11.01 17.79 -32.01
CA LEU A 19 -9.66 17.96 -32.56
C LEU A 19 -9.56 19.41 -33.01
N ALA A 20 -8.63 20.17 -32.44
CA ALA A 20 -8.23 21.46 -32.96
C ALA A 20 -6.73 21.38 -33.30
N THR A 21 -6.45 20.94 -34.52
CA THR A 21 -5.16 21.05 -35.18
C THR A 21 -5.04 22.49 -35.70
N ILE A 22 -4.13 23.28 -35.15
CA ILE A 22 -3.72 24.54 -35.77
C ILE A 22 -2.42 24.27 -36.52
N SER A 23 -2.55 24.20 -37.84
CA SER A 23 -1.46 24.25 -38.81
C SER A 23 -0.90 25.67 -38.86
N ALA A 24 0.39 25.83 -38.55
CA ALA A 24 1.14 27.05 -38.87
C ALA A 24 2.04 26.80 -40.11
N PRO A 25 2.15 27.80 -41.01
CA PRO A 25 2.81 27.64 -42.31
C PRO A 25 4.35 27.70 -42.22
N LEU A 26 4.98 26.90 -43.09
CA LEU A 26 6.40 26.97 -43.43
C LEU A 26 6.70 28.31 -44.14
N ILE A 27 7.63 29.09 -43.60
CA ILE A 27 8.27 30.21 -44.30
C ILE A 27 9.77 29.88 -44.44
N PRO A 28 10.35 30.03 -45.64
CA PRO A 28 11.69 29.56 -45.94
C PRO A 28 12.78 30.41 -45.32
N VAL A 29 13.84 29.73 -44.90
CA VAL A 29 15.13 30.29 -44.49
C VAL A 29 15.86 30.80 -45.73
N ASN A 30 16.14 32.09 -45.77
CA ASN A 30 17.26 32.61 -46.55
C ASN A 30 18.15 33.46 -45.64
N ASN A 31 19.41 33.06 -45.62
CA ASN A 31 20.51 33.74 -44.96
C ASN A 31 20.78 35.06 -45.68
N GLU A 32 20.95 36.16 -44.94
CA GLU A 32 22.15 37.00 -44.96
C GLU A 32 21.92 38.29 -44.19
N LEU A 33 22.86 38.57 -43.28
CA LEU A 33 23.49 39.88 -43.16
C LEU A 33 22.61 41.06 -42.72
N GLU A 34 22.65 41.42 -41.43
CA GLU A 34 23.09 42.76 -41.03
C GLU A 34 23.32 42.91 -39.51
N ARG A 35 24.56 43.28 -39.20
CA ARG A 35 25.03 44.28 -38.22
C ARG A 35 24.57 44.15 -36.75
N THR A 36 25.45 43.72 -35.84
CA THR A 36 26.57 44.49 -35.24
C THR A 36 26.12 45.63 -34.31
N ILE A 37 26.18 45.33 -33.00
CA ILE A 37 26.69 46.17 -31.88
C ILE A 37 25.92 47.47 -31.53
N GLU A 38 25.77 47.68 -30.20
CA GLU A 38 25.22 48.84 -29.48
C GLU A 38 23.71 48.71 -29.15
N LYS A 39 23.20 48.88 -27.93
CA LYS A 39 23.73 49.48 -26.70
C LYS A 39 22.76 49.17 -25.55
N ARG A 40 23.34 48.90 -24.37
CA ARG A 40 22.88 49.29 -23.03
C ARG A 40 21.48 48.89 -22.52
N GLN A 41 21.55 48.17 -21.40
CA GLN A 41 20.75 48.34 -20.18
C GLN A 41 19.27 48.04 -20.31
N THR A 42 18.94 46.77 -20.10
CA THR A 42 17.69 46.39 -19.44
C THR A 42 17.97 45.21 -18.53
N PHE A 43 18.18 45.54 -17.26
CA PHE A 43 17.59 44.86 -16.11
C PHE A 43 17.05 43.43 -16.36
N GLU A 44 17.92 42.42 -16.31
CA GLU A 44 17.51 41.03 -16.11
C GLU A 44 18.01 40.53 -14.76
N ARG A 45 17.25 40.95 -13.75
CA ARG A 45 16.64 40.10 -12.73
C ARG A 45 17.33 38.74 -12.52
N ARG A 46 18.01 38.63 -11.37
CA ARG A 46 18.25 37.40 -10.61
C ARG A 46 17.15 36.37 -10.89
N THR A 47 17.52 35.26 -11.49
CA THR A 47 16.88 33.98 -11.20
C THR A 47 17.87 33.21 -10.33
N ASP A 48 17.90 33.61 -9.06
CA ASP A 48 18.23 32.67 -7.99
C ASP A 48 17.20 31.55 -8.14
N SER A 49 17.58 30.46 -8.80
CA SER A 49 16.76 29.26 -8.88
C SER A 49 16.62 28.74 -7.46
N GLU A 50 15.50 29.09 -6.84
CA GLU A 50 14.98 28.50 -5.61
C GLU A 50 15.26 26.99 -5.64
N PRO A 51 15.89 26.41 -4.59
CA PRO A 51 15.93 24.97 -4.48
C PRO A 51 14.47 24.52 -4.37
N ALA A 52 13.95 23.90 -5.44
CA ALA A 52 12.66 23.25 -5.42
C ALA A 52 12.54 22.47 -4.12
N HIS A 53 11.60 22.88 -3.27
CA HIS A 53 11.30 22.26 -1.99
C HIS A 53 10.98 20.78 -2.25
N ARG A 54 12.01 19.91 -2.22
CA ARG A 54 11.80 18.47 -2.27
C ARG A 54 10.99 18.15 -1.02
N ALA A 55 9.72 17.82 -1.21
CA ALA A 55 8.87 17.34 -0.14
C ALA A 55 9.64 16.25 0.61
N GLN A 56 9.91 16.49 1.90
CA GLN A 56 10.61 15.52 2.72
C GLN A 56 9.66 14.35 2.98
N LEU A 57 9.94 13.20 2.36
CA LEU A 57 9.18 11.99 2.61
C LEU A 57 9.23 11.63 4.10
N ILE A 58 8.07 11.33 4.67
CA ILE A 58 7.91 10.71 5.98
C ILE A 58 8.42 9.28 5.87
N LYS A 59 9.50 8.97 6.59
CA LYS A 59 10.15 7.66 6.57
C LYS A 59 9.99 6.97 7.90
N VAL A 60 9.30 5.83 7.90
CA VAL A 60 9.00 5.08 9.13
C VAL A 60 9.45 3.62 9.00
N PRO A 61 10.01 3.03 10.07
CA PRO A 61 10.47 1.66 10.02
C PRO A 61 9.28 0.68 9.98
N VAL A 62 9.50 -0.45 9.30
CA VAL A 62 8.53 -1.54 9.22
C VAL A 62 9.10 -2.77 9.92
N HIS A 63 8.38 -3.25 10.92
CA HIS A 63 8.81 -4.32 11.80
C HIS A 63 7.79 -5.45 11.84
N LEU A 64 8.24 -6.64 12.19
CA LEU A 64 7.38 -7.77 12.51
C LEU A 64 7.33 -7.92 14.02
N TRP A 65 6.12 -8.07 14.56
CA TRP A 65 5.91 -8.50 15.93
C TRP A 65 5.35 -9.92 15.95
N ILE A 66 5.95 -10.79 16.75
CA ILE A 66 5.51 -12.16 16.97
C ILE A 66 5.18 -12.31 18.45
N GLU A 67 3.91 -12.16 18.81
CA GLU A 67 3.44 -12.43 20.16
C GLU A 67 3.42 -13.94 20.41
N GLY A 68 3.83 -14.38 21.60
CA GLY A 68 3.79 -15.81 21.96
C GLY A 68 4.66 -16.71 21.08
N LYS A 69 5.76 -16.20 20.51
CA LYS A 69 6.66 -16.96 19.61
C LYS A 69 6.96 -18.36 20.16
N GLY A 70 6.64 -19.38 19.37
CA GLY A 70 6.82 -20.79 19.71
C GLY A 70 5.66 -21.44 20.46
N SER A 71 4.59 -20.71 20.81
CA SER A 71 3.45 -21.23 21.58
C SER A 71 2.21 -21.53 20.70
N PRO A 72 1.18 -22.23 21.23
CA PRO A 72 -0.12 -22.38 20.56
C PRO A 72 -0.90 -21.08 20.35
N SER A 73 -0.49 -19.99 21.01
CA SER A 73 -1.09 -18.65 20.88
C SER A 73 -0.22 -17.71 20.05
N GLU A 74 0.73 -18.23 19.26
CA GLU A 74 1.61 -17.40 18.45
C GLU A 74 0.82 -16.55 17.45
N HIS A 75 1.06 -15.24 17.46
CA HIS A 75 0.35 -14.27 16.62
C HIS A 75 1.31 -13.29 15.95
N TRP A 76 1.09 -13.04 14.66
CA TRP A 76 1.97 -12.22 13.84
C TRP A 76 1.27 -10.93 13.45
N SER A 77 1.96 -9.81 13.62
CA SER A 77 1.47 -8.48 13.27
C SER A 77 2.57 -7.64 12.63
N LEU A 78 2.18 -6.77 11.70
CA LEU A 78 3.05 -5.76 11.12
C LEU A 78 3.02 -4.51 12.00
N ILE A 79 4.18 -3.99 12.38
CA ILE A 79 4.28 -2.74 13.15
C ILE A 79 4.96 -1.69 12.28
N ILE A 80 4.30 -0.54 12.10
CA ILE A 80 4.80 0.61 11.35
C ILE A 80 4.98 1.78 12.32
N ASP A 81 6.11 2.48 12.22
CA ASP A 81 6.45 3.63 13.07
C ASP A 81 6.46 3.32 14.58
N HIS A 82 6.83 2.08 14.95
CA HIS A 82 6.90 1.60 16.34
C HIS A 82 5.60 1.68 17.17
N LYS A 83 4.50 2.20 16.61
CA LYS A 83 3.26 2.49 17.32
C LYS A 83 2.03 1.95 16.60
N ASN A 84 2.05 1.83 15.27
CA ASN A 84 0.87 1.42 14.51
C ASN A 84 0.98 -0.07 14.18
N GLY A 85 0.20 -0.89 14.88
CA GLY A 85 0.14 -2.33 14.69
C GLY A 85 -1.01 -2.74 13.81
N PHE A 86 -0.76 -3.72 12.94
CA PHE A 86 -1.71 -4.27 11.99
C PHE A 86 -1.64 -5.80 12.05
N GLY A 87 -2.78 -6.44 12.32
CA GLY A 87 -2.87 -7.90 12.46
C GLY A 87 -4.16 -8.45 11.88
N ALA A 88 -4.41 -9.73 12.07
CA ALA A 88 -5.69 -10.34 11.71
C ALA A 88 -6.13 -11.33 12.78
N GLN A 89 -7.33 -11.14 13.33
CA GLN A 89 -7.86 -11.91 14.45
C GLN A 89 -9.14 -12.66 14.09
N MET A 90 -9.55 -13.59 14.94
CA MET A 90 -10.83 -14.27 14.78
C MET A 90 -11.97 -13.24 14.86
N ALA A 91 -12.97 -13.38 13.99
CA ALA A 91 -14.22 -12.64 14.15
C ALA A 91 -14.83 -12.97 15.52
N HIS A 92 -15.20 -11.94 16.30
CA HIS A 92 -16.00 -12.16 17.49
C HIS A 92 -17.40 -12.56 17.06
N ALA A 93 -17.87 -13.73 17.49
CA ALA A 93 -19.27 -14.08 17.28
C ALA A 93 -20.10 -13.18 18.18
N PRO A 94 -21.21 -12.58 17.71
CA PRO A 94 -22.28 -12.30 18.64
C PRO A 94 -22.56 -13.63 19.37
N SER A 95 -22.56 -13.56 20.70
CA SER A 95 -22.72 -14.69 21.62
C SER A 95 -23.64 -15.76 21.06
N HIS A 96 -23.19 -17.02 21.08
CA HIS A 96 -23.94 -18.28 20.83
C HIS A 96 -23.50 -19.16 19.64
N GLU A 97 -22.59 -18.73 18.76
CA GLU A 97 -21.94 -19.64 17.81
C GLU A 97 -20.42 -19.75 18.06
N PRO A 98 -19.83 -20.96 17.98
CA PRO A 98 -18.39 -21.09 17.96
C PRO A 98 -17.88 -20.53 16.63
N LEU A 99 -17.59 -19.22 16.56
CA LEU A 99 -16.69 -18.68 15.52
C LEU A 99 -15.27 -19.17 15.79
N GLY A 100 -15.10 -20.48 15.68
CA GLY A 100 -13.86 -21.21 15.86
C GLY A 100 -13.34 -21.58 14.49
N LYS A 101 -12.21 -21.01 14.07
CA LYS A 101 -11.37 -21.43 12.93
C LYS A 101 -12.03 -21.58 11.54
N GLU A 102 -13.34 -21.38 11.41
CA GLU A 102 -14.11 -21.65 10.19
C GLU A 102 -14.51 -20.40 9.41
N SER A 103 -14.40 -19.21 10.01
CA SER A 103 -14.53 -17.93 9.31
C SER A 103 -13.16 -17.33 9.01
N PRO A 104 -12.98 -16.60 7.88
CA PRO A 104 -11.75 -15.87 7.64
C PRO A 104 -11.42 -14.89 8.77
N LEU A 105 -10.13 -14.64 8.98
CA LEU A 105 -9.67 -13.66 9.97
C LEU A 105 -10.08 -12.24 9.54
N ILE A 106 -10.42 -11.41 10.52
CA ILE A 106 -10.70 -9.99 10.30
C ILE A 106 -9.42 -9.20 10.56
N PRO A 107 -8.95 -8.39 9.60
CA PRO A 107 -7.86 -7.45 9.85
C PRO A 107 -8.20 -6.46 10.95
N ILE A 108 -7.21 -6.05 11.72
CA ILE A 108 -7.35 -5.06 12.78
C ILE A 108 -6.16 -4.12 12.83
N GLY A 109 -6.43 -2.86 13.18
CA GLY A 109 -5.43 -1.89 13.60
C GLY A 109 -5.41 -1.78 15.11
N PHE A 110 -4.23 -1.57 15.70
CA PHE A 110 -4.07 -1.37 17.14
C PHE A 110 -2.86 -0.49 17.45
N VAL A 111 -2.86 0.11 18.64
CA VAL A 111 -1.69 0.88 19.13
C VAL A 111 -0.70 -0.09 19.77
N TYR A 112 0.47 -0.24 19.15
CA TYR A 112 1.59 -0.96 19.72
C TYR A 112 2.21 -0.17 20.87
N ARG A 113 2.56 -0.89 21.94
CA ARG A 113 3.10 -0.26 23.14
C ARG A 113 4.62 -0.10 23.03
N LEU A 114 5.12 1.13 23.19
CA LEU A 114 6.52 1.47 22.98
C LEU A 114 7.47 0.69 23.90
N GLU A 115 7.05 0.34 25.12
CA GLU A 115 7.84 -0.48 26.05
C GLU A 115 8.10 -1.91 25.55
N LYS A 116 7.33 -2.37 24.55
CA LYS A 116 7.53 -3.67 23.90
C LYS A 116 8.42 -3.58 22.65
N THR A 117 9.00 -2.43 22.33
CA THR A 117 9.78 -2.24 21.09
C THR A 117 10.97 -3.20 20.95
N SER A 118 11.57 -3.62 22.07
CA SER A 118 12.65 -4.64 22.09
C SER A 118 12.21 -6.02 21.57
N LYS A 119 10.90 -6.27 21.45
CA LYS A 119 10.33 -7.52 20.91
C LYS A 119 10.03 -7.45 19.41
N LEU A 120 10.38 -6.33 18.75
CA LEU A 120 10.20 -6.17 17.31
C LEU A 120 11.35 -6.82 16.54
N GLU A 121 10.98 -7.65 15.58
CA GLU A 121 11.91 -8.18 14.59
C GLU A 121 12.07 -7.15 13.46
N ASN A 122 13.27 -6.56 13.37
CA ASN A 122 13.55 -5.60 12.31
C ASN A 122 13.55 -6.29 10.93
N LEU A 123 12.67 -5.89 10.01
CA LEU A 123 12.58 -6.49 8.68
C LEU A 123 13.64 -5.97 7.69
N GLY A 124 14.33 -4.90 8.03
CA GLY A 124 15.37 -4.26 7.19
C GLY A 124 14.78 -3.38 6.08
N CYS A 125 13.62 -2.77 6.32
CA CYS A 125 13.02 -1.82 5.39
C CYS A 125 12.33 -0.66 6.11
N THR A 126 12.14 0.42 5.36
CA THR A 126 11.47 1.65 5.77
C THR A 126 10.36 1.90 4.77
N ALA A 127 9.17 2.22 5.25
CA ALA A 127 8.09 2.73 4.43
C ALA A 127 8.25 4.25 4.25
N SER A 128 7.98 4.75 3.04
CA SER A 128 8.03 6.17 2.73
C SER A 128 6.65 6.67 2.30
N PHE A 129 6.24 7.81 2.84
CA PHE A 129 4.99 8.49 2.53
C PHE A 129 5.27 9.97 2.24
N GLU A 130 4.59 10.55 1.26
CA GLU A 130 4.64 11.97 0.93
C GLU A 130 3.99 12.82 2.03
N THR A 131 2.90 12.33 2.62
CA THR A 131 2.11 13.07 3.60
C THR A 131 1.60 12.18 4.73
N LYS A 132 1.15 12.80 5.81
CA LYS A 132 0.52 12.08 6.92
C LYS A 132 -0.85 11.54 6.52
N GLU A 133 -1.54 12.25 5.65
CA GLU A 133 -2.84 11.91 5.08
C GLU A 133 -2.75 10.63 4.25
N GLU A 134 -1.74 10.54 3.37
CA GLU A 134 -1.43 9.32 2.62
C GLU A 134 -1.09 8.15 3.55
N MET A 135 -0.23 8.37 4.55
CA MET A 135 0.09 7.33 5.54
C MET A 135 -1.17 6.79 6.23
N ASN A 136 -2.08 7.68 6.65
CA ASN A 136 -3.35 7.29 7.27
C ASN A 136 -4.27 6.55 6.28
N HIS A 137 -4.30 6.96 5.01
CA HIS A 137 -5.05 6.26 3.96
C HIS A 137 -4.52 4.83 3.75
N VAL A 138 -3.21 4.67 3.69
CA VAL A 138 -2.59 3.34 3.59
C VAL A 138 -2.92 2.51 4.82
N PHE A 139 -2.90 3.11 6.02
CA PHE A 139 -3.29 2.40 7.25
C PHE A 139 -4.75 1.94 7.23
N SER A 140 -5.68 2.71 6.63
CA SER A 140 -7.06 2.26 6.46
C SER A 140 -7.15 1.10 5.47
N GLN A 141 -6.38 1.13 4.38
CA GLN A 141 -6.31 0.01 3.43
C GLN A 141 -5.82 -1.29 4.11
N LEU A 142 -4.85 -1.19 5.04
CA LEU A 142 -4.32 -2.36 5.75
C LEU A 142 -5.37 -3.06 6.64
N VAL A 143 -6.35 -2.32 7.17
CA VAL A 143 -7.46 -2.88 7.96
C VAL A 143 -8.67 -3.30 7.11
N GLU A 144 -8.66 -2.97 5.82
CA GLU A 144 -9.70 -3.36 4.86
C GLU A 144 -9.28 -4.57 3.99
N ILE A 145 -8.09 -5.13 4.21
CA ILE A 145 -7.59 -6.31 3.47
C ILE A 145 -8.55 -7.48 3.60
N GLN A 146 -9.21 -7.85 2.49
CA GLN A 146 -10.11 -8.99 2.51
C GLN A 146 -9.35 -10.32 2.63
N MET A 147 -9.51 -10.99 3.78
CA MET A 147 -9.10 -12.36 3.98
C MET A 147 -10.28 -13.26 3.58
N THR A 148 -10.11 -14.06 2.53
CA THR A 148 -11.18 -14.92 2.00
C THR A 148 -11.05 -16.38 2.43
N LYS A 149 -9.86 -16.76 2.92
CA LYS A 149 -9.54 -18.13 3.32
C LYS A 149 -9.68 -18.28 4.83
N LYS A 150 -10.10 -19.47 5.25
CA LYS A 150 -10.20 -19.84 6.66
C LYS A 150 -8.79 -19.94 7.28
N PRO A 151 -8.62 -19.67 8.58
CA PRO A 151 -7.32 -19.71 9.27
C PRO A 151 -6.52 -21.01 9.09
N ARG A 152 -7.21 -22.14 8.94
CA ARG A 152 -6.62 -23.46 8.72
C ARG A 152 -6.11 -23.69 7.30
N GLN A 153 -6.57 -22.90 6.34
CA GLN A 153 -6.21 -23.03 4.92
C GLN A 153 -4.93 -22.23 4.62
N VAL A 154 -4.17 -22.68 3.62
CA VAL A 154 -2.99 -21.95 3.15
C VAL A 154 -3.41 -20.61 2.56
N GLY A 155 -2.92 -19.50 3.13
CA GLY A 155 -3.31 -18.15 2.76
C GLY A 155 -4.36 -17.50 3.67
N GLY A 156 -4.77 -18.14 4.76
CA GLY A 156 -5.86 -17.68 5.63
C GLY A 156 -5.46 -17.26 7.05
N ASN A 157 -4.19 -17.39 7.45
CA ASN A 157 -3.77 -17.11 8.83
C ASN A 157 -3.11 -15.72 9.01
N CYS A 158 -2.72 -15.40 10.24
CA CYS A 158 -2.09 -14.10 10.58
C CYS A 158 -0.75 -13.87 9.85
N MET A 159 0.02 -14.91 9.53
CA MET A 159 1.25 -14.77 8.72
C MET A 159 0.91 -14.39 7.27
N ASP A 160 -0.17 -14.94 6.74
CA ASP A 160 -0.68 -14.64 5.39
C ASP A 160 -1.22 -13.22 5.31
N TYR A 161 -1.88 -12.74 6.37
CA TYR A 161 -2.25 -11.34 6.48
C TYR A 161 -1.02 -10.42 6.40
N VAL A 162 0.03 -10.66 7.20
CA VAL A 162 1.25 -9.83 7.16
C VAL A 162 1.89 -9.85 5.77
N LYS A 163 1.87 -11.01 5.09
CA LYS A 163 2.33 -11.11 3.69
C LYS A 163 1.51 -10.21 2.76
N LYS A 164 0.18 -10.19 2.89
CA LYS A 164 -0.70 -9.31 2.10
C LYS A 164 -0.49 -7.83 2.44
N ALA A 165 -0.34 -7.48 3.71
CA ALA A 165 -0.07 -6.11 4.14
C ALA A 165 1.25 -5.57 3.53
N LEU A 166 2.31 -6.39 3.51
CA LEU A 166 3.56 -6.06 2.84
C LEU A 166 3.41 -5.96 1.31
N SER A 167 2.49 -6.73 0.70
CA SER A 167 2.15 -6.56 -0.72
C SER A 167 1.47 -5.22 -0.98
N VAL A 168 0.49 -4.81 -0.16
CA VAL A 168 -0.17 -3.50 -0.29
C VAL A 168 0.86 -2.36 -0.20
N LEU A 169 1.76 -2.41 0.79
CA LEU A 169 2.83 -1.42 0.93
C LEU A 169 3.77 -1.38 -0.28
N LYS A 170 4.00 -2.53 -0.94
CA LYS A 170 4.85 -2.60 -2.13
C LYS A 170 4.11 -2.09 -3.36
N GLU A 171 2.84 -2.45 -3.53
CA GLU A 171 2.01 -2.06 -4.67
C GLU A 171 1.73 -0.56 -4.69
N GLY A 172 1.66 0.09 -3.53
CA GLY A 172 1.62 1.54 -3.39
C GLY A 172 2.99 2.23 -3.39
N ASP A 173 4.07 1.54 -3.77
CA ASP A 173 5.45 2.07 -3.78
C ASP A 173 5.98 2.63 -2.43
N HIS A 174 5.29 2.36 -1.32
CA HIS A 174 5.74 2.77 0.02
C HIS A 174 6.95 1.98 0.49
N ILE A 175 7.12 0.74 0.01
CA ILE A 175 8.37 -0.04 0.15
C ILE A 175 8.85 -0.53 -1.21
N PRO A 176 10.17 -0.58 -1.46
CA PRO A 176 10.69 -0.95 -2.79
C PRO A 176 10.48 -2.43 -3.14
N LYS A 177 10.38 -3.29 -2.13
CA LYS A 177 10.13 -4.73 -2.27
C LYS A 177 9.72 -5.34 -0.94
N ILE A 178 9.10 -6.52 -0.99
CA ILE A 178 8.88 -7.34 0.21
C ILE A 178 10.25 -7.69 0.84
N PRO A 179 10.46 -7.44 2.14
CA PRO A 179 11.76 -7.62 2.76
C PRO A 179 12.23 -9.08 2.73
N PRO A 180 13.46 -9.39 2.26
CA PRO A 180 13.97 -10.77 2.23
C PRO A 180 13.99 -11.43 3.61
N ARG A 181 14.19 -10.65 4.68
CA ARG A 181 14.13 -11.13 6.06
C ARG A 181 12.74 -11.64 6.41
N PHE A 182 11.67 -10.94 6.01
CA PHE A 182 10.29 -11.42 6.17
C PHE A 182 10.09 -12.74 5.41
N THR A 183 10.47 -12.80 4.13
CA THR A 183 10.32 -14.01 3.31
C THR A 183 10.99 -15.22 3.95
N ARG A 184 12.20 -15.05 4.50
CA ARG A 184 12.94 -16.10 5.23
C ARG A 184 12.21 -16.53 6.51
N ILE A 185 11.79 -15.56 7.34
CA ILE A 185 11.07 -15.82 8.58
C ILE A 185 9.74 -16.54 8.28
N TYR A 186 8.98 -16.08 7.30
CA TYR A 186 7.74 -16.72 6.85
C TYR A 186 8.00 -18.16 6.39
N ARG A 187 8.92 -18.40 5.46
CA ARG A 187 9.20 -19.75 4.93
C ARG A 187 9.60 -20.74 6.02
N ASN A 188 10.44 -20.30 6.95
CA ASN A 188 10.95 -21.17 8.01
C ASN A 188 9.91 -21.53 9.06
N ASN A 189 8.93 -20.64 9.32
CA ASN A 189 7.96 -20.82 10.40
C ASN A 189 6.55 -21.22 9.91
N TYR A 190 6.22 -21.02 8.64
CA TYR A 190 4.84 -21.15 8.16
C TYR A 190 4.22 -22.50 8.48
N LYS A 191 4.91 -23.60 8.16
CA LYS A 191 4.40 -24.95 8.40
C LYS A 191 4.26 -25.26 9.89
N SER A 192 5.23 -24.86 10.71
CA SER A 192 5.22 -25.14 12.16
C SER A 192 4.16 -24.33 12.89
N VAL A 193 4.03 -23.04 12.59
CA VAL A 193 3.02 -22.15 13.17
C VAL A 193 1.63 -22.57 12.72
N ARG A 194 1.45 -22.88 11.43
CA ARG A 194 0.19 -23.37 10.89
C ARG A 194 -0.29 -24.63 11.64
N LYS A 195 0.58 -25.62 11.83
CA LYS A 195 0.27 -26.81 12.61
C LYS A 195 -0.02 -26.49 14.08
N LYS A 196 0.84 -25.71 14.73
CA LYS A 196 0.82 -25.47 16.18
C LYS A 196 -0.37 -24.61 16.63
N VAL A 197 -0.67 -23.53 15.91
CA VAL A 197 -1.72 -22.57 16.28
C VAL A 197 -3.08 -23.01 15.70
N TRP A 198 -3.07 -23.48 14.45
CA TRP A 198 -4.30 -23.71 13.69
C TRP A 198 -4.74 -25.19 13.65
N GLY A 199 -3.84 -26.12 13.97
CA GLY A 199 -4.14 -27.56 14.08
C GLY A 199 -4.17 -28.28 12.75
N THR A 200 -3.36 -27.85 11.77
CA THR A 200 -3.23 -28.46 10.44
C THR A 200 -1.79 -28.77 10.09
#